data_AF-A0A965P806-F1
#
_entry.id   AF-A0A965P806-F1
#
_cell.length_a   1.000
_cell.length_b   1.000
_cell.length_c   1.000
_cell.angle_alpha   90.00
_cell.angle_beta   90.00
_cell.angle_gamma   90.00
#
_symmetry.space_group_name_H-M   'P 1'
#
loop_
_entity.id
_entity.type
_entity.pdbx_description
1 polymer ?
#
loop_
_entity_poly.entity_id
_entity_poly.type
_entity_poly.pdbx_seq_one_letter_code
_entity_poly.pdbx_strand_id
1 'polypeptide(L)'
;MKLEDIQILWDQDSKINPVDLATESLRVPELHNKYYKIYTQERLLLNKWELELKVVYKEKYEYYMGIMDEEDLKTNGWEPFALKVLKADLPIYMESDLDMVNTSKKIVLQKEKINFLESIIKNLNNRGFLIKNAIDWNKFTNGS
;
A
#
# COMPACT_ATOMS: atom_id res chain seq x y z
N MET A 1 -6.30 5.79 -5.16
CA MET A 1 -7.17 4.77 -5.80
C MET A 1 -7.66 3.76 -4.76
N LYS A 2 -8.82 3.11 -4.93
CA LYS A 2 -9.23 2.02 -4.02
C LYS A 2 -8.56 0.71 -4.43
N LEU A 3 -8.45 -0.25 -3.51
CA LEU A 3 -7.83 -1.55 -3.80
C LEU A 3 -8.65 -2.33 -4.82
N GLU A 4 -9.97 -2.28 -4.70
CA GLU A 4 -10.94 -2.96 -5.57
C GLU A 4 -10.79 -2.49 -7.02
N ASP A 5 -10.52 -1.19 -7.23
CA ASP A 5 -10.28 -0.65 -8.57
C ASP A 5 -9.05 -1.28 -9.22
N ILE A 6 -7.97 -1.48 -8.45
CA ILE A 6 -6.73 -2.10 -8.93
C ILE A 6 -6.97 -3.59 -9.24
N GLN A 7 -7.77 -4.27 -8.41
CA GLN A 7 -8.15 -5.66 -8.64
C GLN A 7 -8.96 -5.83 -9.93
N ILE A 8 -9.90 -4.92 -10.21
CA ILE A 8 -10.68 -4.92 -11.45
C ILE A 8 -9.78 -4.71 -12.68
N LEU A 9 -8.84 -3.75 -12.61
CA LEU A 9 -7.86 -3.57 -13.69
C LEU A 9 -7.03 -4.83 -13.92
N TRP A 10 -6.59 -5.48 -12.84
CA TRP A 10 -5.76 -6.66 -12.93
C TRP A 10 -6.52 -7.88 -13.45
N ASP A 11 -7.79 -8.08 -13.07
CA ASP A 11 -8.63 -9.15 -13.62
C ASP A 11 -8.70 -9.07 -15.15
N GLN A 12 -8.78 -7.86 -15.70
CA GLN A 12 -8.79 -7.63 -17.14
C GLN A 12 -7.40 -7.84 -17.77
N ASP A 13 -6.36 -7.27 -17.16
CA ASP A 13 -5.01 -7.28 -17.74
C ASP A 13 -4.27 -8.60 -17.57
N SER A 14 -4.63 -9.43 -16.59
CA SER A 14 -3.98 -10.72 -16.30
C SER A 14 -4.24 -11.79 -17.36
N LYS A 15 -5.31 -11.64 -18.15
CA LYS A 15 -5.71 -12.60 -19.20
C LYS A 15 -4.68 -12.55 -20.34
N ILE A 16 -4.31 -13.74 -20.84
CA ILE A 16 -3.42 -13.92 -21.99
C ILE A 16 -4.27 -14.47 -23.15
N ASN A 17 -4.28 -13.79 -24.29
CA ASN A 17 -4.89 -14.32 -25.50
C ASN A 17 -4.02 -15.46 -26.09
N PRO A 18 -4.49 -16.71 -26.13
CA PRO A 18 -3.69 -17.83 -26.65
C PRO A 18 -3.51 -17.80 -28.18
N VAL A 19 -4.32 -17.02 -28.90
CA VAL A 19 -4.26 -16.92 -30.38
C VAL A 19 -3.18 -15.93 -30.83
N ASP A 20 -3.00 -14.84 -30.10
CA ASP A 20 -2.08 -13.75 -30.48
C ASP A 20 -0.97 -13.54 -29.42
N LEU A 21 -0.16 -14.58 -29.24
CA LEU A 21 0.92 -14.59 -28.25
C LEU A 21 2.04 -13.56 -28.53
N ALA A 22 2.20 -13.15 -29.80
CA ALA A 22 3.19 -12.15 -30.18
C ALA A 22 2.82 -10.77 -29.62
N THR A 23 1.57 -10.34 -29.82
CA THR A 23 1.07 -9.08 -29.25
C THR A 23 1.05 -9.14 -27.72
N GLU A 24 0.67 -10.27 -27.13
CA GLU A 24 0.72 -10.46 -25.67
C GLU A 24 2.13 -10.27 -25.10
N SER A 25 3.17 -10.68 -25.83
CA SER A 25 4.56 -10.48 -25.44
C SER A 25 4.94 -8.98 -25.44
N LEU A 26 4.53 -8.25 -26.49
CA LEU A 26 4.78 -6.81 -26.61
C LEU A 26 4.02 -5.98 -25.57
N ARG A 27 2.87 -6.48 -25.10
CA ARG A 27 2.03 -5.82 -24.10
C ARG A 27 2.62 -5.90 -22.68
N VAL A 28 3.53 -6.84 -22.39
CA VAL A 28 4.16 -6.98 -21.05
C VAL A 28 4.82 -5.69 -20.54
N PRO A 29 5.73 -5.02 -21.28
CA PRO A 29 6.33 -3.77 -20.83
C PRO A 29 5.30 -2.62 -20.66
N GLU A 30 4.25 -2.58 -21.48
CA GLU A 30 3.18 -1.58 -21.35
C GLU A 30 2.40 -1.75 -20.05
N LEU A 31 2.01 -2.99 -19.74
CA LEU A 31 1.35 -3.33 -18.48
C LEU A 31 2.28 -3.07 -17.29
N HIS A 32 3.55 -3.45 -17.39
CA HIS A 32 4.53 -3.17 -16.34
C HIS A 32 4.59 -1.66 -16.06
N ASN A 33 4.72 -0.82 -17.09
CA ASN A 33 4.74 0.63 -16.93
C ASN A 33 3.44 1.17 -16.30
N LYS A 34 2.26 0.65 -16.72
CA LYS A 34 0.96 1.02 -16.14
C LYS A 34 0.92 0.77 -14.63
N TYR A 35 1.20 -0.45 -14.19
CA TYR A 35 1.14 -0.81 -12.77
C TYR A 35 2.28 -0.20 -11.96
N TYR A 36 3.47 0.01 -12.56
CA TYR A 36 4.59 0.67 -11.90
C TYR A 36 4.30 2.15 -11.60
N LYS A 37 3.57 2.86 -12.48
CA LYS A 37 3.11 4.22 -12.19
C LYS A 37 2.15 4.27 -11.00
N ILE A 38 1.18 3.34 -10.95
CA ILE A 38 0.25 3.25 -9.82
C ILE A 38 1.03 2.93 -8.53
N TYR A 39 1.94 1.95 -8.59
CA TYR A 39 2.81 1.57 -7.47
C TYR A 39 3.59 2.74 -6.91
N THR A 40 4.29 3.52 -7.75
CA THR A 40 5.11 4.63 -7.28
C THR A 40 4.25 5.73 -6.63
N GLN A 41 3.10 6.06 -7.20
CA GLN A 41 2.17 7.04 -6.64
C GLN A 41 1.61 6.59 -5.28
N GLU A 42 1.10 5.36 -5.21
CA GLU A 42 0.56 4.79 -3.98
C GLU A 42 1.67 4.62 -2.91
N ARG A 43 2.93 4.38 -3.31
CA ARG A 43 4.06 4.26 -2.37
C ARG A 43 4.43 5.61 -1.77
N LEU A 44 4.37 6.68 -2.55
CA LEU A 44 4.55 8.04 -2.03
C LEU A 44 3.46 8.40 -0.99
N LEU A 45 2.21 7.97 -1.23
CA LEU A 45 1.13 8.14 -0.26
C LEU A 45 1.37 7.35 1.03
N LEU A 46 1.87 6.11 0.94
CA LEU A 46 2.26 5.33 2.12
C LEU A 46 3.31 6.08 2.95
N ASN A 47 4.39 6.53 2.31
CA ASN A 47 5.46 7.25 2.98
C ASN A 47 4.94 8.52 3.66
N LYS A 48 4.02 9.25 3.01
CA LYS A 48 3.37 10.43 3.60
C LYS A 48 2.64 10.08 4.90
N TRP A 49 1.81 9.05 4.90
CA TRP A 49 1.05 8.65 6.09
C TRP A 49 1.93 8.07 7.19
N GLU A 50 3.01 7.36 6.85
CA GLU A 50 3.98 6.90 7.85
C GLU A 50 4.74 8.06 8.52
N LEU A 51 4.98 9.16 7.81
CA LEU A 51 5.53 10.39 8.41
C LEU A 51 4.48 11.10 9.28
N GLU A 52 3.24 11.20 8.82
CA GLU A 52 2.13 11.78 9.56
C GLU A 52 1.88 11.05 10.88
N LEU A 53 1.94 9.72 10.88
CA LEU A 53 1.81 8.91 12.09
C LEU A 53 2.89 9.24 13.14
N LYS A 54 4.12 9.57 12.72
CA LYS A 54 5.19 9.95 13.66
C LYS A 54 4.90 11.28 14.34
N VAL A 55 4.27 12.22 13.63
CA VAL A 55 3.85 13.51 14.18
C VAL A 55 2.75 13.30 15.21
N VAL A 56 1.67 12.60 14.82
CA VAL A 56 0.55 12.28 15.71
C VAL A 56 1.03 11.49 16.94
N TYR A 57 1.94 10.52 16.75
CA TYR A 57 2.52 9.76 17.85
C TYR A 57 3.22 10.67 18.86
N LYS A 58 4.01 11.64 18.40
CA LYS A 58 4.70 12.57 19.29
C LYS A 58 3.69 13.42 20.07
N GLU A 59 2.72 14.01 19.39
CA GLU A 59 1.69 14.85 20.01
C GLU A 59 0.90 14.07 21.07
N LYS A 60 0.43 12.87 20.73
CA LYS A 60 -0.32 12.02 21.67
C LYS A 60 0.56 11.54 22.83
N TYR A 61 1.83 11.25 22.57
CA TYR A 61 2.79 10.89 23.62
C TYR A 61 2.93 12.03 24.64
N GLU A 62 3.12 13.27 24.17
CA GLU A 62 3.25 14.45 25.03
C GLU A 62 1.95 14.72 25.81
N TYR A 63 0.81 14.55 25.15
CA TYR A 63 -0.51 14.69 25.74
C TYR A 63 -0.74 13.70 26.90
N TYR A 64 -0.61 12.40 26.65
CA TYR A 64 -0.89 11.37 27.68
C TYR A 64 0.17 11.31 28.79
N MET A 65 1.42 11.73 28.50
CA MET A 65 2.45 11.89 29.53
C MET A 65 2.22 13.15 30.39
N GLY A 66 1.30 14.04 30.01
CA GLY A 66 1.03 15.30 30.71
C GLY A 66 2.17 16.32 30.59
N ILE A 67 2.96 16.24 29.50
CA ILE A 67 4.10 17.12 29.24
C ILE A 67 3.89 18.05 28.03
N MET A 68 2.72 17.96 27.39
CA MET A 68 2.30 18.89 26.34
C MET A 68 2.15 20.29 26.94
N ASP A 69 2.57 21.31 26.19
CA ASP A 69 2.49 22.69 26.65
C ASP A 69 1.05 23.25 26.55
N GLU A 70 0.80 24.35 27.25
CA GLU A 70 -0.54 24.95 27.33
C GLU A 70 -0.96 25.60 25.99
N GLU A 71 -0.01 25.97 25.14
CA GLU A 71 -0.26 26.58 23.84
C GLU A 71 -0.74 25.53 22.82
N ASP A 72 -0.09 24.37 22.77
CA ASP A 72 -0.48 23.22 21.94
C ASP A 72 -1.82 22.64 22.40
N LEU A 73 -2.05 22.55 23.72
CA LEU A 73 -3.35 22.15 24.27
C LEU A 73 -4.47 23.09 23.79
N LYS A 74 -4.27 24.42 23.86
CA LYS A 74 -5.24 25.41 23.36
C LYS A 74 -5.42 25.32 21.85
N THR A 75 -4.34 25.15 21.09
CA THR A 75 -4.37 25.05 19.64
C THR A 75 -5.16 23.82 19.17
N ASN A 76 -5.00 22.70 19.88
CA ASN A 76 -5.72 21.46 19.59
C ASN A 76 -7.12 21.40 20.24
N GLY A 77 -7.46 22.36 21.11
CA GLY A 77 -8.71 22.37 21.87
C GLY A 77 -8.81 21.21 22.87
N TRP A 78 -7.68 20.79 23.44
CA TRP A 78 -7.59 19.69 24.39
C TRP A 78 -7.43 20.21 25.82
N GLU A 79 -8.12 19.56 26.75
CA GLU A 79 -7.91 19.75 28.18
C GLU A 79 -6.72 18.92 28.66
N PRO A 80 -5.94 19.41 29.65
CA PRO A 80 -4.83 18.65 30.23
C PRO A 80 -5.28 17.25 30.67
N PHE A 81 -4.46 16.25 30.35
CA PHE A 81 -4.78 14.88 30.73
C PHE A 81 -4.65 14.70 32.26
N ALA A 82 -5.77 14.40 32.92
CA ALA A 82 -5.85 14.42 34.38
C ALA A 82 -5.13 13.25 35.08
N LEU A 83 -4.92 12.13 34.39
CA LEU A 83 -4.29 10.94 34.96
C LEU A 83 -2.79 10.95 34.71
N LYS A 84 -2.02 10.61 35.75
CA LYS A 84 -0.58 10.39 35.59
C LYS A 84 -0.34 8.99 35.00
N VAL A 85 -0.16 8.92 33.69
CA VAL A 85 0.15 7.67 32.99
C VAL A 85 1.60 7.26 33.25
N LEU A 86 1.80 5.99 33.62
CA LEU A 86 3.15 5.43 33.68
C LEU A 86 3.62 5.06 32.27
N LYS A 87 4.93 5.15 32.00
CA LYS A 87 5.50 4.77 30.70
C LYS A 87 5.14 3.35 30.27
N ALA A 88 4.91 2.43 31.21
CA ALA A 88 4.50 1.07 30.95
C ALA A 88 3.04 0.96 30.46
N ASP A 89 2.16 1.87 30.91
CA ASP A 89 0.74 1.88 30.57
C ASP A 89 0.44 2.77 29.36
N LEU A 90 1.38 3.63 28.97
CA LEU A 90 1.25 4.56 27.85
C LEU A 90 0.79 3.91 26.54
N PRO A 91 1.28 2.71 26.13
CA PRO A 91 0.78 2.04 24.93
C PRO A 91 -0.73 1.82 24.93
N ILE A 92 -1.35 1.55 26.10
CA ILE A 92 -2.80 1.31 26.20
C ILE A 92 -3.58 2.54 25.75
N TYR A 93 -3.14 3.74 26.12
CA TYR A 93 -3.78 5.00 25.75
C TYR A 93 -3.45 5.39 24.30
N MET A 94 -2.18 5.26 23.91
CA MET A 94 -1.70 5.62 22.57
C MET A 94 -2.31 4.74 21.47
N GLU A 95 -2.36 3.42 21.69
CA GLU A 95 -2.88 2.46 20.70
C GLU A 95 -4.41 2.48 20.60
N SER A 96 -5.09 2.99 21.63
CA SER A 96 -6.56 3.18 21.61
C SER A 96 -7.00 4.58 21.19
N ASP A 97 -6.08 5.54 21.08
CA ASP A 97 -6.39 6.89 20.59
C ASP A 97 -6.93 6.86 19.15
N LEU A 98 -8.03 7.56 18.93
CA LEU A 98 -8.74 7.49 17.64
C LEU A 98 -7.91 8.07 16.48
N ASP A 99 -7.07 9.08 16.70
CA ASP A 99 -6.25 9.68 15.64
C ASP A 99 -5.11 8.73 15.25
N MET A 100 -4.50 8.08 16.25
CA MET A 100 -3.52 7.01 16.07
C MET A 100 -4.12 5.81 15.33
N VAL A 101 -5.27 5.33 15.77
CA VAL A 101 -5.98 4.20 15.14
C VAL A 101 -6.36 4.52 13.69
N ASN A 102 -6.93 5.70 13.44
CA ASN A 102 -7.35 6.11 12.10
C ASN A 102 -6.16 6.23 11.14
N THR A 103 -5.05 6.82 11.57
CA THR A 103 -3.85 6.95 10.75
C THR A 103 -3.21 5.58 10.49
N SER A 104 -3.16 4.73 11.51
CA SER A 104 -2.66 3.35 11.37
C SER A 104 -3.51 2.53 10.41
N LYS A 105 -4.85 2.66 10.46
CA LYS A 105 -5.76 2.01 9.52
C LYS A 105 -5.52 2.43 8.07
N LYS A 106 -5.27 3.72 7.82
CA LYS A 106 -4.91 4.22 6.47
C LYS A 106 -3.61 3.56 5.98
N ILE A 107 -2.59 3.48 6.83
CA ILE A 107 -1.30 2.85 6.51
C ILE A 107 -1.47 1.36 6.20
N VAL A 108 -2.23 0.62 7.01
CA VAL A 108 -2.47 -0.82 6.78
C VAL A 108 -3.13 -1.05 5.42
N LEU A 109 -4.21 -0.34 5.10
CA LEU A 109 -4.86 -0.45 3.79
C LEU A 109 -3.93 -0.07 2.64
N GLN A 110 -3.06 0.93 2.86
CA GLN A 110 -2.09 1.34 1.87
C GLN A 110 -1.02 0.27 1.62
N LYS A 111 -0.55 -0.39 2.68
CA LYS A 111 0.41 -1.50 2.58
C LYS A 111 -0.18 -2.66 1.80
N GLU A 112 -1.45 -3.01 2.02
CA GLU A 112 -2.13 -4.04 1.22
C GLU A 112 -2.18 -3.69 -0.28
N LYS A 113 -2.48 -2.42 -0.61
CA LYS A 113 -2.43 -1.95 -2.01
C LYS A 113 -1.03 -2.08 -2.62
N ILE A 114 0.00 -1.70 -1.87
CA ILE A 114 1.39 -1.82 -2.30
C ILE A 114 1.79 -3.27 -2.52
N ASN A 115 1.49 -4.16 -1.57
CA ASN A 115 1.79 -5.58 -1.66
C ASN A 115 1.13 -6.21 -2.90
N PHE A 116 -0.13 -5.85 -3.18
CA PHE A 116 -0.83 -6.33 -4.36
C PHE A 116 -0.19 -5.85 -5.67
N LEU A 117 0.16 -4.56 -5.76
CA LEU A 117 0.84 -3.99 -6.92
C LEU A 117 2.23 -4.62 -7.15
N GLU A 118 3.01 -4.86 -6.10
CA GLU A 118 4.28 -5.57 -6.22
C GLU A 118 4.11 -7.00 -6.72
N SER A 119 3.06 -7.69 -6.26
CA SER A 119 2.71 -9.02 -6.77
C SER A 119 2.38 -8.99 -8.26
N ILE A 120 1.60 -8.02 -8.72
CA ILE A 120 1.29 -7.82 -10.13
C ILE A 120 2.56 -7.59 -10.96
N ILE A 121 3.43 -6.67 -10.50
CA ILE A 121 4.68 -6.34 -11.20
C ILE A 121 5.58 -7.57 -11.31
N LYS A 122 5.71 -8.36 -10.22
CA LYS A 122 6.45 -9.64 -10.23
C LYS A 122 5.82 -10.64 -11.20
N ASN A 123 4.49 -10.74 -11.24
CA ASN A 123 3.80 -11.62 -12.18
C ASN A 123 4.06 -11.21 -13.64
N LEU A 124 4.02 -9.92 -13.94
CA LEU A 124 4.32 -9.39 -15.28
C LEU A 124 5.76 -9.69 -15.72
N ASN A 125 6.73 -9.64 -14.81
CA ASN A 125 8.11 -10.04 -15.10
C ASN A 125 8.20 -11.53 -15.49
N ASN A 126 7.39 -12.39 -14.87
CA ASN A 126 7.31 -13.81 -15.20
C ASN A 126 6.46 -14.09 -16.46
N ARG A 127 5.54 -13.18 -16.82
CA ARG A 127 4.60 -13.37 -17.93
C ARG A 127 5.28 -13.63 -19.27
N GLY A 128 6.42 -12.98 -19.54
CA GLY A 128 7.19 -13.22 -20.77
C GLY A 128 7.64 -14.68 -20.91
N PHE A 129 8.01 -15.33 -19.81
CA PHE A 129 8.36 -16.75 -19.79
C PHE A 129 7.14 -17.65 -20.05
N LEU A 130 5.99 -17.33 -19.46
CA LEU A 130 4.74 -18.06 -19.71
C LEU A 130 4.32 -18.00 -21.18
N ILE A 131 4.42 -16.82 -21.80
CA ILE A 131 4.11 -16.62 -23.21
C ILE A 131 5.08 -17.41 -24.09
N LYS A 132 6.38 -17.37 -23.78
CA LYS A 132 7.38 -18.19 -24.49
C LYS A 132 7.03 -19.68 -24.43
N ASN A 133 6.69 -20.21 -23.25
CA ASN A 133 6.31 -21.60 -23.10
C ASN A 133 5.06 -21.96 -23.91
N ALA A 134 4.08 -21.06 -24.00
CA ALA A 134 2.90 -21.26 -24.83
C ALA A 134 3.26 -21.29 -26.32
N ILE A 135 4.17 -20.42 -26.77
CA ILE A 135 4.69 -20.44 -28.15
C ILE A 135 5.43 -21.76 -28.44
N ASP A 136 6.28 -22.20 -27.53
CA ASP A 136 7.05 -23.43 -27.68
C ASP A 136 6.15 -24.68 -27.65
N TRP A 137 5.07 -24.67 -26.88
CA TRP A 137 4.04 -25.70 -26.92
C TRP A 137 3.31 -25.73 -28.26
N ASN A 138 2.90 -24.57 -28.78
CA ASN A 138 2.23 -24.48 -30.09
C ASN A 138 3.14 -25.01 -31.22
N LYS A 139 4.43 -24.67 -31.18
CA LYS A 139 5.47 -25.20 -32.07
C LYS A 139 5.52 -26.73 -32.02
N PHE A 140 5.67 -27.29 -30.81
CA PHE A 140 5.68 -28.73 -30.57
C PHE A 140 4.44 -29.43 -31.13
N THR A 141 3.24 -28.90 -30.88
CA THR A 141 1.99 -29.51 -31.38
C THR A 141 1.81 -29.44 -32.89
N ASN A 142 2.43 -28.45 -33.55
CA ASN A 142 2.35 -28.28 -35.01
C ASN A 142 3.52 -28.96 -35.75
N GLY A 143 4.38 -29.70 -35.05
CA GLY A 143 5.45 -30.49 -35.65
C GLY A 143 6.64 -29.66 -36.14
N SER A 144 6.88 -28.48 -35.58
CA SER A 144 8.06 -27.64 -35.85
C SER A 144 8.64 -27.05 -34.57
#